data_AF-A0A806X8H7-F1
#
_entry.id   AF-A0A806X8H7-F1
#
_cell.length_a   1.000
_cell.length_b   1.000
_cell.length_c   1.000
_cell.angle_alpha   90.00
_cell.angle_beta   90.00
_cell.angle_gamma   90.00
#
_symmetry.space_group_name_H-M   'P 1'
#
loop_
_entity.id
_entity.type
_entity.pdbx_description
1 polymer ?
#
loop_
_entity_poly.entity_id
_entity_poly.type
_entity_poly.pdbx_seq_one_letter_code
_entity_poly.pdbx_strand_id
1 'polypeptide(L)' 'MNQKKWLLSFALILVALVLTMDIIALLTYFIAKVYLYFVRDIPFKVGLAELIRIVKGASFGGLIVGIGCWYVSFKHEW' A
#
# COMPACT_ATOMS: atom_id res chain seq x y z
N MET A 1 25.02 8.77 15.57
CA MET A 1 23.75 8.08 15.94
C MET A 1 23.82 6.67 15.36
N ASN A 2 23.53 5.61 16.15
CA ASN A 2 23.76 4.21 15.75
C ASN A 2 23.13 3.90 14.38
N GLN A 3 23.96 3.72 13.34
CA GLN A 3 23.58 3.39 11.96
C GLN A 3 22.53 2.26 11.88
N LYS A 4 22.60 1.30 12.81
CA LYS A 4 21.63 0.20 12.95
C LYS A 4 20.21 0.67 13.29
N LYS A 5 20.06 1.68 14.16
CA LYS A 5 18.74 2.24 14.53
C LYS A 5 18.13 3.06 13.39
N TRP A 6 18.97 3.75 12.60
CA TRP A 6 18.52 4.57 11.48
C TRP A 6 17.92 3.69 10.35
N LEU A 7 18.63 2.63 9.95
CA LEU A 7 18.14 1.68 8.93
C LEU A 7 16.84 0.97 9.37
N LEU A 8 16.72 0.65 10.66
CA LEU A 8 15.54 -0.03 11.22
C LEU A 8 14.32 0.91 11.25
N SER A 9 14.52 2.17 11.61
CA SER A 9 13.46 3.19 11.52
C SER A 9 13.01 3.42 10.08
N PHE A 10 13.95 3.39 9.14
CA PHE A 10 13.66 3.54 7.72
C PHE A 10 12.85 2.35 7.16
N ALA A 11 13.26 1.12 7.48
CA ALA A 11 12.50 -0.08 7.12
C ALA A 11 11.08 -0.07 7.72
N LEU A 12 10.91 0.42 8.94
CA LEU A 12 9.59 0.57 9.55
C LEU A 12 8.72 1.59 8.80
N ILE A 13 9.29 2.73 8.36
CA ILE A 13 8.58 3.72 7.54
C ILE A 13 8.18 3.11 6.19
N LEU A 14 9.04 2.31 5.56
CA LEU A 14 8.73 1.60 4.32
C LEU A 14 7.55 0.64 4.48
N VAL A 15 7.61 -0.19 5.51
CA VAL A 15 6.54 -1.15 5.83
C VAL A 15 5.24 -0.42 6.14
N ALA A 16 5.29 0.68 6.90
CA ALA A 16 4.14 1.51 7.19
C ALA A 16 3.53 2.15 5.92
N LEU A 17 4.36 2.64 5.00
CA LEU A 17 3.89 3.20 3.73
C LEU A 17 3.17 2.15 2.87
N VAL A 18 3.76 0.96 2.72
CA VAL A 18 3.14 -0.16 1.99
C VAL A 18 1.80 -0.52 2.63
N LEU A 19 1.76 -0.70 3.94
CA LEU A 19 0.52 -0.99 4.68
C LEU A 19 -0.55 0.08 4.48
N THR A 20 -0.19 1.37 4.53
CA THR A 20 -1.18 2.44 4.31
C THR A 20 -1.75 2.43 2.89
N MET A 21 -0.92 2.15 1.87
CA MET A 21 -1.38 2.00 0.48
C MET A 21 -2.30 0.79 0.30
N ASP A 22 -1.97 -0.35 0.92
CA ASP A 22 -2.82 -1.55 0.92
C ASP A 22 -4.17 -1.28 1.62
N ILE A 23 -4.18 -0.59 2.76
CA ILE A 23 -5.40 -0.21 3.48
C ILE A 23 -6.27 0.72 2.63
N ILE A 24 -5.69 1.74 2.00
CA ILE A 24 -6.42 2.69 1.14
C ILE A 24 -7.02 1.95 -0.07
N ALA A 25 -6.29 1.02 -0.68
CA ALA A 25 -6.78 0.23 -1.81
C ALA A 25 -7.96 -0.66 -1.41
N LEU A 26 -7.88 -1.33 -0.25
CA LEU A 26 -8.99 -2.12 0.31
C LEU A 26 -10.21 -1.26 0.64
N LEU A 27 -10.01 -0.10 1.25
CA LEU A 27 -11.09 0.85 1.57
C LEU A 27 -11.79 1.35 0.30
N THR A 28 -11.00 1.72 -0.71
CA THR A 28 -11.53 2.20 -2.00
C THR A 28 -12.32 1.10 -2.70
N TYR A 29 -11.84 -0.14 -2.67
CA TYR A 29 -12.56 -1.29 -3.22
C TYR A 29 -13.89 -1.53 -2.50
N PHE A 30 -13.88 -1.45 -1.16
CA PHE A 30 -15.07 -1.60 -0.35
C PHE A 30 -16.10 -0.51 -0.67
N ILE A 31 -15.68 0.75 -0.71
CA ILE A 31 -16.55 1.89 -1.05
C ILE A 31 -17.14 1.72 -2.46
N ALA A 32 -16.32 1.32 -3.44
CA ALA A 32 -16.78 1.10 -4.82
C ALA A 32 -17.84 -0.02 -4.90
N LYS A 33 -17.68 -1.10 -4.14
CA LYS A 33 -18.65 -2.19 -4.07
C LYS A 33 -19.93 -1.76 -3.35
N VAL A 34 -19.84 -1.02 -2.25
CA VAL A 34 -21.00 -0.45 -1.55
C VAL A 34 -21.79 0.48 -2.46
N TYR A 35 -21.10 1.34 -3.21
CA TYR A 35 -21.72 2.24 -4.18
C TYR A 35 -22.44 1.47 -5.29
N LEU A 36 -21.80 0.45 -5.88
CA LEU A 36 -22.41 -0.39 -6.92
C LEU A 36 -23.61 -1.18 -6.41
N TYR A 37 -23.58 -1.64 -5.17
CA TYR A 37 -24.71 -2.30 -4.52
C TYR A 37 -25.89 -1.35 -4.37
N PHE A 38 -25.66 -0.14 -3.84
CA PHE A 38 -26.72 0.86 -3.63
C PHE A 38 -27.33 1.40 -4.93
N VAL A 39 -26.52 1.55 -6.00
CA VAL A 39 -26.97 2.19 -7.25
C VAL A 39 -27.50 1.19 -8.27
N ARG A 40 -26.97 -0.04 -8.31
CA ARG A 40 -27.29 -1.04 -9.35
C ARG A 40 -27.84 -2.37 -8.81
N ASP A 41 -28.03 -2.52 -7.50
CA ASP A 41 -28.52 -3.77 -6.86
C ASP A 41 -27.68 -5.01 -7.23
N ILE A 42 -26.40 -4.82 -7.57
CA ILE A 42 -25.53 -5.92 -7.99
C ILE A 42 -25.08 -6.67 -6.72
N PRO A 43 -25.29 -8.00 -6.63
CA PRO A 43 -24.91 -8.76 -5.45
C PRO A 43 -23.41 -8.63 -5.16
N PHE A 44 -23.07 -8.53 -3.87
CA PHE A 44 -21.71 -8.48 -3.34
C PHE A 44 -20.94 -9.79 -3.60
N LYS A 45 -20.61 -10.05 -4.87
CA LYS A 45 -19.67 -11.11 -5.25
C LYS A 45 -18.26 -10.55 -5.10
N VAL A 46 -17.64 -10.89 -3.98
CA VAL A 46 -16.24 -10.58 -3.70
C VAL A 46 -15.41 -11.74 -4.22
N GLY A 47 -14.83 -11.58 -5.41
CA GLY A 47 -13.92 -12.57 -5.96
C GLY A 47 -12.57 -12.44 -5.27
N LEU A 48 -12.13 -13.48 -4.54
CA LEU A 48 -10.79 -13.52 -3.93
C LEU A 48 -9.68 -13.20 -4.94
N ALA A 49 -9.84 -13.58 -6.21
CA ALA A 49 -8.91 -13.26 -7.28
C ALA A 49 -8.77 -11.75 -7.56
N GLU A 50 -9.85 -10.96 -7.47
CA GLU A 50 -9.76 -9.50 -7.61
C GLU A 50 -9.05 -8.86 -6.43
N LEU A 51 -9.40 -9.28 -5.21
CA LEU A 51 -8.74 -8.79 -3.99
C LEU A 51 -7.23 -9.05 -4.03
N ILE A 52 -6.82 -10.26 -4.39
CA ILE A 52 -5.40 -10.62 -4.53
C ILE A 52 -4.73 -9.73 -5.59
N ARG A 53 -5.41 -9.41 -6.69
CA ARG A 53 -4.86 -8.56 -7.76
C ARG A 53 -4.67 -7.11 -7.31
N ILE A 54 -5.62 -6.58 -6.55
CA ILE A 54 -5.56 -5.21 -5.99
C ILE A 54 -4.45 -5.11 -4.95
N VAL A 55 -4.39 -6.07 -4.01
CA VAL A 55 -3.33 -6.13 -3.00
C VAL A 55 -1.96 -6.29 -3.64
N LYS A 56 -1.80 -7.17 -4.65
CA LYS A 56 -0.54 -7.27 -5.40
C LYS A 56 -0.13 -5.93 -6.00
N GLY A 57 -1.07 -5.24 -6.66
CA GLY A 57 -0.82 -3.94 -7.28
C GLY A 57 -0.39 -2.87 -6.27
N ALA A 58 -1.11 -2.76 -5.16
CA ALA A 58 -0.80 -1.81 -4.09
C ALA A 58 0.55 -2.11 -3.41
N SER A 59 0.84 -3.38 -3.16
CA SER A 59 2.11 -3.81 -2.57
C SER A 59 3.32 -3.54 -3.48
N PHE A 60 3.17 -3.73 -4.81
CA PHE A 60 4.21 -3.33 -5.77
C PHE A 60 4.42 -1.81 -5.81
N GLY A 61 3.34 -1.02 -5.77
CA GLY A 61 3.43 0.43 -5.71
C GLY A 61 4.15 0.92 -4.45
N GLY A 62 3.81 0.37 -3.29
CA GLY A 62 4.46 0.69 -2.01
C GLY A 62 5.95 0.35 -2.00
N LEU A 63 6.36 -0.78 -2.60
CA LEU A 63 7.76 -1.16 -2.74
C LEU A 63 8.56 -0.17 -3.60
N ILE A 64 8.03 0.24 -4.75
CA ILE A 64 8.72 1.19 -5.65
C ILE A 64 8.91 2.55 -4.98
N VAL A 65 7.84 3.08 -4.38
CA VAL A 65 7.88 4.36 -3.63
C VAL A 65 8.87 4.24 -2.47
N GLY A 66 8.88 3.10 -1.81
CA GLY A 66 9.79 2.81 -0.73
C GLY A 66 11.27 2.84 -1.13
N ILE A 67 11.64 2.14 -2.20
CA ILE A 67 13.00 2.13 -2.76
C ILE A 67 13.41 3.54 -3.21
N GLY A 68 12.50 4.31 -3.81
CA GLY A 68 12.75 5.70 -4.19
C GLY A 68 13.04 6.60 -2.98
N CYS A 69 12.28 6.44 -1.89
CA CYS A 69 12.46 7.20 -0.66
C CYS A 69 13.81 6.86 0.02
N TRP A 70 14.21 5.58 -0.03
CA TRP A 70 15.53 5.12 0.40
C TRP A 70 16.66 5.80 -0.36
N TYR A 71 16.57 5.83 -1.69
CA TYR A 71 17.59 6.42 -2.55
C TYR A 71 17.75 7.93 -2.29
N VAL A 72 16.65 8.65 -2.09
CA VAL A 72 16.67 10.08 -1.76
C VAL A 72 17.31 10.33 -0.40
N SER A 73 17.01 9.52 0.62
CA SER A 73 17.62 9.68 1.95
C SER A 73 19.11 9.39 1.95
N PHE A 74 19.56 8.38 1.20
CA PHE A 74 20.98 8.10 1.02
C PHE A 74 21.72 9.26 0.33
N LYS A 75 21.07 9.92 -0.63
CA LYS A 75 21.66 11.07 -1.33
C LYS A 75 21.78 12.31 -0.43
N HIS A 76 20.95 12.43 0.60
CA HIS A 76 20.95 13.58 1.51
C HIS A 76 21.98 13.46 2.65
N GLU A 77 22.54 12.26 2.87
CA GLU A 77 23.60 11.99 3.85
C GLU A 77 25.03 12.11 3.27
N TRP A 78 25.18 12.38 1.97
CA TRP A 78 26.46 12.69 1.30
C TRP A 78 26.53 14.17 0.91
#